data_AF-A0A2M7QZ35-F1
#
_entry.id   AF-A0A2M7QZ35-F1
#
_cell.length_a   1.000
_cell.length_b   1.000
_cell.length_c   1.000
_cell.angle_alpha   90.00
_cell.angle_beta   90.00
_cell.angle_gamma   90.00
#
_symmetry.space_group_name_H-M   'P 1'
#
loop_
_entity.id
_entity.type
_entity.pdbx_description
1 polymer ?
#
loop_
_entity_poly.entity_id
_entity_poly.type
_entity_poly.pdbx_seq_one_letter_code
_entity_poly.pdbx_strand_id
1 'polypeptide(L)'
;MKKSQVTKPVSRPKTPAKKVALVGRSYHYSGPLPHPSVLNQYDPQTRKTIVGMAKNQSSHRQSIELSVIASNIKNERTGMFIAGSLTFAMIIAGVILLAIGKDFAGYASIFGPAFFQAGNYLYNRQQEKEAAKKDNE
;
A
#
# COMPACT_ATOMS: atom_id res chain seq x y z
N MET A 1 78.94 12.81 -29.06
CA MET A 1 78.77 13.86 -28.01
C MET A 1 77.80 14.92 -28.52
N LYS A 2 77.02 15.51 -27.59
CA LYS A 2 76.17 16.72 -27.65
C LYS A 2 74.66 16.58 -28.00
N LYS A 3 73.86 16.69 -26.93
CA LYS A 3 72.44 17.11 -26.88
C LYS A 3 72.29 18.59 -27.26
N SER A 4 71.18 18.97 -27.89
CA SER A 4 70.45 20.25 -27.75
C SER A 4 69.41 20.36 -28.89
N GLN A 5 68.21 20.92 -28.76
CA GLN A 5 67.43 21.48 -27.67
C GLN A 5 66.00 21.60 -28.23
N VAL A 6 65.01 21.33 -27.38
CA VAL A 6 63.57 21.42 -27.68
C VAL A 6 63.17 22.90 -27.75
N THR A 7 62.66 23.36 -28.89
CA THR A 7 62.07 24.69 -29.04
C THR A 7 60.61 24.69 -28.56
N LYS A 8 60.31 25.57 -27.60
CA LYS A 8 58.99 25.75 -26.97
C LYS A 8 57.99 26.41 -27.95
N PRO A 9 56.71 26.00 -27.99
CA PRO A 9 55.71 26.73 -28.77
C PRO A 9 55.21 27.98 -28.04
N VAL A 10 55.09 29.06 -28.81
CA VAL A 10 54.61 30.40 -28.46
C VAL A 10 53.16 30.34 -27.93
N SER A 11 52.91 30.92 -26.76
CA SER A 11 51.58 31.04 -26.16
C SER A 11 50.77 32.17 -26.79
N ARG A 12 49.56 31.84 -27.28
CA ARG A 12 48.54 32.83 -27.71
C ARG A 12 47.61 33.18 -26.52
N PRO A 13 47.17 34.45 -26.36
CA PRO A 13 46.38 34.87 -25.22
C PRO A 13 44.96 34.25 -25.26
N LYS A 14 44.48 33.81 -24.09
CA LYS A 14 43.15 33.19 -23.92
C LYS A 14 42.07 34.27 -23.83
N THR A 15 41.26 34.42 -24.88
CA THR A 15 39.99 35.16 -24.81
C THR A 15 38.95 34.29 -24.08
N PRO A 16 38.25 34.78 -23.05
CA PRO A 16 37.32 33.96 -22.27
C PRO A 16 36.05 33.64 -23.08
N ALA A 17 35.85 32.35 -23.39
CA ALA A 17 34.64 31.85 -24.03
C ALA A 17 33.44 32.03 -23.09
N LYS A 18 32.44 32.80 -23.54
CA LYS A 18 31.15 32.97 -22.86
C LYS A 18 30.46 31.61 -22.80
N LYS A 19 30.39 31.00 -21.62
CA LYS A 19 29.67 29.73 -21.41
C LYS A 19 28.17 29.99 -21.55
N VAL A 20 27.59 29.56 -22.66
CA VAL A 20 26.13 29.52 -22.83
C VAL A 20 25.64 28.28 -22.07
N ALA A 21 25.00 28.50 -20.92
CA ALA A 21 24.33 27.42 -20.21
C ALA A 21 23.04 27.05 -20.97
N LEU A 22 22.96 25.83 -21.49
CA LEU A 22 21.73 25.26 -22.02
C LEU A 22 20.78 24.98 -20.85
N VAL A 23 19.71 25.76 -20.74
CA VAL A 23 18.62 25.51 -19.78
C VAL A 23 17.60 24.58 -20.45
N GLY A 24 17.64 23.30 -20.12
CA GLY A 24 16.61 22.32 -20.50
C GLY A 24 15.39 22.43 -19.58
N ARG A 25 14.18 22.49 -20.15
CA ARG A 25 12.91 22.52 -19.39
C ARG A 25 12.24 21.15 -19.49
N SER A 26 12.14 20.41 -18.38
CA SER A 26 11.39 19.15 -18.33
C SER A 26 9.99 19.39 -17.75
N TYR A 27 8.99 18.70 -18.31
CA TYR A 27 7.63 18.68 -17.78
C TYR A 27 7.33 17.24 -17.34
N HIS A 28 6.97 17.06 -16.09
CA HIS A 28 6.56 15.78 -15.53
C HIS A 28 5.07 15.84 -15.24
N TYR A 29 4.32 14.85 -15.73
CA TYR A 29 2.91 14.70 -15.44
C TYR A 29 2.62 13.26 -15.04
N SER A 30 1.73 13.09 -14.07
CA SER A 30 1.32 11.78 -13.56
C SER A 30 -0.19 11.70 -13.56
N GLY A 31 -0.70 10.58 -14.07
CA GLY A 31 -2.12 10.31 -14.17
C GLY A 31 -2.50 9.70 -15.52
N PRO A 32 -3.76 9.26 -15.67
CA PRO A 32 -4.23 8.55 -16.86
C PRO A 32 -4.47 9.47 -18.09
N LEU A 33 -4.35 10.79 -17.92
CA LEU A 33 -4.55 11.78 -18.99
C LEU A 33 -3.22 12.48 -19.30
N PRO A 34 -2.92 12.83 -20.56
CA PRO A 34 -1.77 13.66 -20.88
C PRO A 34 -2.04 15.13 -20.49
N HIS A 35 -0.97 15.93 -20.39
CA HIS A 35 -1.09 17.36 -20.08
C HIS A 35 -2.03 18.07 -21.07
N PRO A 36 -2.87 19.04 -20.64
CA PRO A 36 -3.88 19.68 -21.49
C PRO A 36 -3.31 20.28 -22.78
N SER A 37 -2.09 20.85 -22.73
CA SER A 37 -1.44 21.40 -23.91
C SER A 37 -1.10 20.34 -24.96
N VAL A 38 -0.82 19.10 -24.56
CA VAL A 38 -0.56 17.96 -25.46
C VAL A 38 -1.90 17.35 -25.91
N LEU A 39 -2.86 17.23 -25.01
CA LEU A 39 -4.19 16.70 -25.31
C LEU A 39 -4.94 17.52 -26.37
N ASN A 40 -4.75 18.85 -26.36
CA ASN A 40 -5.36 19.77 -27.31
C ASN A 40 -4.70 19.76 -28.69
N GLN A 41 -3.49 19.21 -28.82
CA GLN A 41 -2.81 19.05 -30.12
C GLN A 41 -3.38 17.90 -30.94
N TYR A 42 -4.08 16.95 -30.30
CA TYR A 42 -4.75 15.86 -30.98
C TYR A 42 -6.09 16.29 -31.59
N ASP A 43 -6.45 15.61 -32.68
CA ASP A 43 -7.76 15.67 -33.29
C ASP A 43 -8.88 15.40 -32.25
N PRO A 44 -10.04 16.07 -32.35
CA PRO A 44 -11.15 15.88 -31.43
C PRO A 44 -11.58 14.41 -31.23
N GLN A 45 -11.47 13.55 -32.25
CA GLN A 45 -11.81 12.13 -32.14
C GLN A 45 -10.81 11.40 -31.24
N THR A 46 -9.51 11.57 -31.48
CA THR A 46 -8.44 10.98 -30.68
C THR A 46 -8.50 11.46 -29.23
N ARG A 47 -8.80 12.74 -29.02
CA ARG A 47 -8.98 13.33 -27.68
C ARG A 47 -10.09 12.63 -26.90
N LYS A 48 -11.24 12.44 -27.53
CA LYS A 48 -12.39 11.72 -26.94
C LYS A 48 -12.02 10.28 -26.60
N THR A 49 -11.28 9.60 -27.47
CA THR A 49 -10.81 8.22 -27.22
C THR A 49 -9.88 8.17 -26.00
N ILE A 50 -8.90 9.07 -25.89
CA ILE A 50 -7.98 9.12 -24.74
C ILE A 50 -8.74 9.36 -23.43
N VAL A 51 -9.65 10.32 -23.42
CA VAL A 51 -10.49 10.61 -22.24
C VAL A 51 -11.40 9.42 -21.91
N GLY A 52 -11.96 8.76 -22.93
CA GLY A 52 -12.75 7.54 -22.77
C GLY A 52 -11.95 6.38 -22.17
N MET A 53 -10.72 6.16 -22.63
CA MET A 53 -9.82 5.15 -22.06
C MET A 53 -9.51 5.46 -20.59
N ALA A 54 -9.20 6.71 -20.25
CA ALA A 54 -8.96 7.13 -18.86
C ALA A 54 -10.19 6.94 -17.97
N LYS A 55 -11.39 7.27 -18.47
CA LYS A 55 -12.66 7.04 -17.76
C LYS A 55 -12.88 5.55 -17.51
N ASN A 56 -12.70 4.70 -18.52
CA ASN A 56 -12.88 3.26 -18.38
C ASN A 56 -11.92 2.66 -17.36
N GLN A 57 -10.65 3.08 -17.35
CA GLN A 57 -9.68 2.67 -16.33
C GLN A 57 -10.09 3.11 -14.93
N SER A 58 -10.59 4.34 -14.78
CA SER A 58 -11.09 4.83 -13.49
C SER A 58 -12.30 4.03 -13.00
N SER A 59 -13.28 3.77 -13.86
CA SER A 59 -14.45 2.94 -13.53
C SER A 59 -14.07 1.51 -13.18
N HIS A 60 -13.10 0.92 -13.89
CA HIS A 60 -12.58 -0.41 -13.57
C HIS A 60 -11.95 -0.43 -12.17
N ARG A 61 -11.09 0.55 -11.84
CA ARG A 61 -10.48 0.65 -10.51
C ARG A 61 -11.53 0.83 -9.41
N GLN A 62 -12.51 1.70 -9.62
CA GLN A 62 -13.63 1.87 -8.69
C GLN A 62 -14.42 0.56 -8.47
N SER A 63 -14.65 -0.22 -9.53
CA SER A 63 -15.35 -1.50 -9.41
C SER A 63 -14.59 -2.53 -8.56
N ILE A 64 -13.26 -2.54 -8.64
CA ILE A 64 -12.41 -3.40 -7.80
C ILE A 64 -12.42 -2.92 -6.35
N GLU A 65 -12.30 -1.61 -6.11
CA GLU A 65 -12.37 -1.06 -4.75
C GLU A 65 -13.71 -1.39 -4.08
N LEU A 66 -14.83 -1.25 -4.80
CA LEU A 66 -16.15 -1.60 -4.31
C LEU A 66 -16.29 -3.11 -4.03
N SER A 67 -15.75 -3.98 -4.89
CA SER A 67 -15.83 -5.42 -4.69
C SER A 67 -15.01 -5.86 -3.47
N VAL A 68 -13.84 -5.27 -3.25
CA VAL A 68 -13.01 -5.49 -2.05
C VAL A 68 -13.74 -5.05 -0.79
N ILE A 69 -14.32 -3.85 -0.78
CA ILE A 69 -15.09 -3.34 0.35
C ILE A 69 -16.29 -4.27 0.66
N ALA A 70 -17.04 -4.65 -0.38
CA ALA A 70 -18.19 -5.55 -0.22
C ALA A 70 -17.77 -6.93 0.31
N SER A 71 -16.64 -7.46 -0.15
CA SER A 71 -16.07 -8.71 0.34
C SER A 71 -15.67 -8.61 1.81
N ASN A 72 -14.98 -7.53 2.20
CA ASN A 72 -14.59 -7.30 3.59
C ASN A 72 -15.80 -7.22 4.53
N ILE A 73 -16.85 -6.49 4.14
CA ILE A 73 -18.09 -6.40 4.93
C ILE A 73 -18.72 -7.79 5.12
N LYS A 74 -18.76 -8.61 4.06
CA LYS A 74 -19.30 -9.98 4.14
C LYS A 74 -18.45 -10.88 5.03
N ASN A 75 -17.13 -10.77 4.94
CA ASN A 75 -16.21 -11.57 5.75
C ASN A 75 -16.31 -11.18 7.23
N GLU A 76 -16.36 -9.88 7.53
CA GLU A 76 -16.53 -9.36 8.89
C GLU A 76 -17.86 -9.80 9.49
N ARG A 77 -18.96 -9.69 8.74
CA ARG A 77 -20.28 -10.17 9.18
C ARG A 77 -20.27 -11.67 9.49
N THR A 78 -19.72 -12.48 8.59
CA THR A 78 -19.63 -13.94 8.80
C THR A 78 -18.78 -14.26 10.03
N GLY A 79 -17.65 -13.57 10.20
CA GLY A 79 -16.80 -13.70 11.38
C GLY A 79 -17.52 -13.32 12.67
N MET A 80 -18.30 -12.23 12.67
CA MET A 80 -19.10 -11.80 13.81
C MET A 80 -20.17 -12.83 14.20
N PHE A 81 -20.85 -13.45 13.22
CA PHE A 81 -21.84 -14.50 13.48
C PHE A 81 -21.21 -15.78 14.04
N ILE A 82 -20.06 -16.20 13.51
CA ILE A 82 -19.33 -17.39 14.01
C ILE A 82 -18.79 -17.13 15.43
N ALA A 83 -18.22 -15.96 15.67
CA ALA A 83 -17.74 -15.58 17.00
C ALA A 83 -18.91 -15.50 17.99
N GLY A 84 -20.02 -14.86 17.60
CA GLY A 84 -21.22 -14.75 18.42
C GLY A 84 -21.83 -16.10 18.77
N SER A 85 -21.94 -17.02 17.81
CA SER A 85 -22.46 -18.37 18.07
C SER A 85 -21.54 -19.19 18.97
N LEU A 86 -20.22 -19.06 18.81
CA LEU A 86 -19.23 -19.70 19.68
C LEU A 86 -19.33 -19.15 21.12
N THR A 87 -19.41 -17.83 21.29
CA THR A 87 -19.60 -17.21 22.60
C THR A 87 -20.91 -17.68 23.25
N PHE A 88 -21.99 -17.74 22.48
CA PHE A 88 -23.28 -18.23 22.97
C PHE A 88 -23.20 -19.70 23.42
N ALA A 89 -22.54 -20.56 22.65
CA ALA A 89 -22.30 -21.95 23.04
C ALA A 89 -21.48 -22.08 24.33
N MET A 90 -20.46 -21.24 24.51
CA MET A 90 -19.66 -21.19 25.73
C MET A 90 -20.47 -20.78 26.96
N ILE A 91 -21.37 -19.80 26.80
CA ILE A 91 -22.26 -19.37 27.89
C ILE A 91 -23.17 -20.53 28.30
N ILE A 92 -23.80 -21.21 27.34
CA ILE A 92 -24.68 -22.38 27.63
C ILE A 92 -23.88 -23.48 28.32
N ALA A 93 -22.70 -23.83 27.80
CA ALA A 93 -21.83 -24.83 28.41
C ALA A 93 -21.48 -24.47 29.86
N GLY A 94 -21.23 -23.18 30.12
CA GLY A 94 -20.95 -22.70 31.47
C GLY A 94 -22.13 -22.80 32.43
N VAL A 95 -23.35 -22.47 31.97
CA VAL A 95 -24.57 -22.62 32.77
C VAL A 95 -24.81 -24.08 33.14
N ILE A 96 -24.63 -25.01 32.19
CA ILE A 96 -24.74 -26.46 32.45
C ILE A 96 -23.71 -26.91 33.50
N LEU A 97 -22.50 -26.38 33.44
CA LEU A 97 -21.42 -26.77 34.34
C LEU A 97 -21.61 -26.25 35.77
N LEU A 98 -22.17 -25.04 35.92
CA LEU A 98 -22.61 -24.51 37.20
C LEU A 98 -23.75 -25.35 37.80
N ALA A 99 -24.69 -25.81 36.98
CA ALA A 99 -25.78 -26.68 37.43
C ALA A 99 -25.30 -28.04 37.97
N ILE A 100 -24.11 -28.51 37.56
CA ILE A 100 -23.50 -29.77 38.02
C ILE A 100 -22.62 -29.56 39.28
N GLY A 101 -22.45 -28.32 39.76
CA GLY A 101 -21.80 -28.03 41.05
C GLY A 101 -20.27 -28.15 41.05
N LYS A 102 -19.59 -27.91 39.92
CA LYS A 102 -18.11 -27.93 39.82
C LYS A 102 -17.55 -26.51 39.98
N ASP A 103 -17.34 -26.09 41.22
CA ASP A 103 -17.06 -24.69 41.60
C ASP A 103 -15.71 -24.10 41.17
N PHE A 104 -14.69 -24.88 40.82
CA PHE A 104 -13.40 -24.34 40.34
C PHE A 104 -13.03 -24.84 38.95
N ALA A 105 -13.21 -26.15 38.71
CA ALA A 105 -13.05 -26.74 37.38
C ALA A 105 -14.04 -26.16 36.36
N GLY A 106 -15.24 -25.76 36.80
CA GLY A 106 -16.24 -25.16 35.95
C GLY A 106 -15.79 -23.81 35.40
N TYR A 107 -15.35 -22.91 36.28
CA TYR A 107 -14.83 -21.59 35.91
C TYR A 107 -13.59 -21.69 35.01
N ALA A 108 -12.64 -22.57 35.34
CA ALA A 108 -11.44 -22.76 34.52
C ALA A 108 -11.77 -23.22 33.09
N SER A 109 -12.80 -24.05 32.92
CA SER A 109 -13.20 -24.56 31.60
C SER A 109 -13.95 -23.54 30.73
N ILE A 110 -14.60 -22.54 31.34
CA ILE A 110 -15.33 -21.47 30.62
C ILE A 110 -14.38 -20.32 30.29
N PHE A 111 -13.63 -19.87 31.29
CA PHE A 111 -12.75 -18.71 31.14
C PHE A 111 -11.44 -19.07 30.45
N GLY A 112 -10.95 -20.32 30.56
CA GLY A 112 -9.73 -20.77 29.89
C GLY A 112 -9.77 -20.54 28.36
N PRO A 113 -10.81 -21.00 27.65
CA PRO A 113 -10.98 -20.71 26.23
C PRO A 113 -11.12 -19.23 25.91
N ALA A 114 -11.85 -18.45 26.71
CA ALA A 114 -12.00 -17.00 26.51
C ALA A 114 -10.67 -16.25 26.67
N PHE A 115 -9.88 -16.59 27.70
CA PHE A 115 -8.53 -16.06 27.90
C PHE A 115 -7.57 -16.50 26.81
N PHE A 116 -7.65 -17.76 26.36
CA PHE A 116 -6.85 -18.25 25.23
C PHE A 116 -7.18 -17.50 23.94
N GLN A 117 -8.45 -17.24 23.68
CA GLN A 117 -8.90 -16.53 22.49
C GLN A 117 -8.52 -15.03 22.54
N ALA A 118 -8.69 -14.37 23.69
CA ALA A 118 -8.21 -13.00 23.91
C ALA A 118 -6.68 -12.89 23.79
N GLY A 119 -5.95 -13.87 24.33
CA GLY A 119 -4.50 -13.97 24.19
C GLY A 119 -4.06 -14.14 22.75
N ASN A 120 -4.72 -15.03 21.98
CA ASN A 120 -4.44 -15.23 20.57
C ASN A 120 -4.71 -13.95 19.77
N TYR A 121 -5.82 -13.25 20.03
CA TYR A 121 -6.12 -11.96 19.40
C TYR A 121 -5.03 -10.89 19.67
N LEU A 122 -4.59 -10.76 20.93
CA LEU A 122 -3.51 -9.84 21.30
C LEU A 122 -2.18 -10.20 20.63
N TYR A 123 -1.85 -11.50 20.58
CA TYR A 123 -0.64 -12.02 19.94
C TYR A 123 -0.65 -11.80 18.42
N ASN A 124 -1.77 -12.08 17.76
CA ASN A 124 -1.91 -11.91 16.32
C ASN A 124 -1.83 -10.42 15.93
N ARG A 125 -2.43 -9.53 16.75
CA ARG A 125 -2.31 -8.08 16.57
C ARG A 125 -0.88 -7.55 16.78
N GLN A 126 -0.05 -8.23 17.55
CA GLN A 126 1.39 -7.91 17.64
C GLN A 126 2.15 -8.36 16.39
N GLN A 127 1.85 -9.54 15.85
CA GLN A 127 2.49 -10.03 14.61
C GLN A 127 2.21 -9.12 13.42
N GLU A 128 0.97 -8.62 13.26
CA GLU A 128 0.65 -7.65 12.20
C GLU A 128 1.51 -6.38 12.30
N LYS A 129 1.76 -5.91 13.52
CA LYS A 129 2.62 -4.73 13.76
C LYS A 129 4.09 -5.01 13.53
N GLU A 130 4.56 -6.23 13.83
CA GLU A 130 5.94 -6.63 13.59
C GLU A 130 6.23 -6.87 12.11
N ALA A 131 5.28 -7.47 11.38
CA ALA A 131 5.36 -7.60 9.92
C ALA A 131 5.41 -6.22 9.23
N ALA A 132 4.52 -5.30 9.64
CA ALA A 132 4.50 -3.94 9.10
C ALA A 132 5.77 -3.12 9.41
N LYS A 133 6.54 -3.47 10.45
CA LYS A 133 7.83 -2.81 10.75
C LYS A 133 8.97 -3.36 9.90
N LYS A 134 8.99 -4.68 9.65
CA LYS A 134 10.03 -5.33 8.84
C LYS A 134 10.00 -4.95 7.36
N ASP A 135 8.83 -4.56 6.85
CA ASP A 135 8.69 -4.08 5.46
C ASP A 135 9.11 -2.60 5.29
N ASN A 136 9.33 -1.88 6.39
CA ASN A 136 9.73 -0.46 6.43
C ASN A 136 11.21 -0.24 6.82
N GLU A 137 12.00 -1.31 6.99
CA GLU A 137 13.44 -1.30 7.28
C GLU A 137 14.22 -1.93 6.12
#